data_AF-A0A4R2PU41-F1
#
_entry.id   AF-A0A4R2PU41-F1
#
_cell.length_a   1.000
_cell.length_b   1.000
_cell.length_c   1.000
_cell.angle_alpha   90.00
_cell.angle_beta   90.00
_cell.angle_gamma   90.00
#
_symmetry.space_group_name_H-M   'P 1'
#
loop_
_entity.id
_entity.type
_entity.pdbx_description
1 polymer ?
#
loop_
_entity_poly.entity_id
_entity_poly.type
_entity_poly.pdbx_seq_one_letter_code
_entity_poly.pdbx_strand_id
1 'polypeptide(L)'
;MSFITDLSLRPSRMALLVTAALLVAELGAIGVIFKHAIAFECLANWPARACSGASGALVALYCLLGALALFGMLRPQPLRDLVRQAGERLWPLALNAAGVVLALVPVAFLREGSGTAALIPSFGFWFAGMVFLLAGLLLYLAPLPRWRVFLAGNLTTLVPVLVAGALAPSLSILIRPLWRIETIADTTFTIVAWAIGAIGYEVFSDPAAKVIGTEEFSISVAPVCSGIEGIALVTVFVTLYLVLFRREMRFPRALLLYPIGIAASALFNVIRITLLLMIGLEGNPALAVGGFHSHAGWLMFTLVALGIIALAQTVPVLKTAPDAGAIDPVLAENDLAPLPFWRDPVVARILPFAVFMLSALAVSTLSQMPGMLYPARVLVLGAVVLVFLPIYARLSWALDPIAIAAGAAIGAMWILIPVPEAEGGAPYGTLAGGVLALWFVARGVGTIVLVPLVEELFFRDYLESRLRLDRGTVWAIFAALITATLFAALHDRWAEAFVAGLVFSAVARRRQRIADAILSHAVANAIVFAAAAIGGNLHII
;
A
#
# COMPACT_ATOMS: atom_id res chain seq x y z
N MET A 1 23.94 33.56 -14.38
CA MET A 1 24.63 33.99 -13.13
C MET A 1 24.84 32.76 -12.26
N SER A 2 26.05 32.66 -11.72
CA SER A 2 26.70 31.48 -11.14
C SER A 2 25.94 30.84 -9.97
N PHE A 3 25.69 29.53 -10.05
CA PHE A 3 25.52 28.64 -8.88
C PHE A 3 26.14 27.27 -9.24
N ILE A 4 27.45 27.28 -9.47
CA ILE A 4 28.29 26.09 -9.26
C ILE A 4 28.82 26.20 -7.82
N THR A 5 28.92 25.05 -7.16
CA THR A 5 29.29 24.79 -5.75
C THR A 5 28.19 24.90 -4.70
N ASP A 6 27.34 23.87 -4.61
CA ASP A 6 27.18 23.17 -3.33
C ASP A 6 26.79 21.69 -3.60
N LEU A 7 27.79 20.88 -3.93
CA LEU A 7 27.66 19.44 -4.13
C LEU A 7 28.03 18.68 -2.85
N SER A 8 27.70 19.25 -1.68
CA SER A 8 27.86 18.60 -0.39
C SER A 8 26.54 17.94 0.03
N LEU A 9 26.35 16.67 -0.37
CA LEU A 9 25.46 15.79 0.37
C LEU A 9 25.89 15.86 1.85
N ARG A 10 25.02 16.32 2.76
CA ARG A 10 25.32 16.20 4.19
C ARG A 10 25.50 14.69 4.48
N PRO A 11 26.70 14.23 4.90
CA PRO A 11 27.03 12.80 5.06
C PRO A 11 25.99 12.02 5.88
N SER A 12 25.36 12.71 6.83
CA SER A 12 24.35 12.19 7.74
C SER A 12 23.08 11.64 7.10
N ARG A 13 22.61 12.22 5.99
CA ARG A 13 21.38 11.78 5.32
C ARG A 13 21.58 10.49 4.52
N MET A 14 22.76 10.35 3.90
CA MET A 14 23.12 9.16 3.14
C MET A 14 23.23 7.94 4.05
N ALA A 15 23.93 8.09 5.17
CA ALA A 15 24.12 7.01 6.12
C ALA A 15 22.79 6.53 6.72
N LEU A 16 21.84 7.43 6.98
CA LEU A 16 20.48 7.07 7.40
C LEU A 16 19.76 6.18 6.37
N LEU A 17 19.86 6.51 5.09
CA LEU A 17 19.27 5.71 4.01
C LEU A 17 19.93 4.35 3.87
N VAL A 18 21.26 4.30 3.91
CA VAL A 18 22.03 3.05 3.86
C VAL A 18 21.61 2.16 5.04
N THR A 19 21.52 2.71 6.25
CA THR A 19 21.04 1.97 7.42
C THR A 19 19.62 1.44 7.23
N ALA A 20 18.69 2.26 6.73
CA ALA A 20 17.31 1.84 6.51
C ALA A 20 17.22 0.75 5.43
N ALA A 21 17.95 0.91 4.33
CA ALA A 21 17.97 -0.06 3.23
C ALA A 21 18.60 -1.39 3.65
N LEU A 22 19.73 -1.36 4.37
CA LEU A 22 20.37 -2.55 4.92
C LEU A 22 19.45 -3.27 5.90
N LEU A 23 18.85 -2.55 6.86
CA LEU A 23 17.94 -3.14 7.83
C LEU A 23 16.77 -3.86 7.18
N VAL A 24 16.15 -3.24 6.16
CA VAL A 24 15.03 -3.85 5.42
C VAL A 24 15.51 -5.05 4.60
N ALA A 25 16.62 -4.92 3.88
CA ALA A 25 17.17 -5.99 3.06
C ALA A 25 17.60 -7.20 3.89
N GLU A 26 18.27 -6.98 5.02
CA GLU A 26 18.78 -8.02 5.91
C GLU A 26 17.65 -8.76 6.62
N LEU A 27 16.72 -8.03 7.26
CA LEU A 27 15.57 -8.65 7.92
C LEU A 27 14.64 -9.34 6.92
N GLY A 28 14.48 -8.77 5.73
CA GLY A 28 13.73 -9.36 4.63
C GLY A 28 14.37 -10.65 4.12
N ALA A 29 15.68 -10.64 3.85
CA ALA A 29 16.44 -11.81 3.39
C ALA A 29 16.40 -12.93 4.43
N ILE A 30 16.64 -12.62 5.71
CA ILE A 30 16.53 -13.59 6.82
C ILE A 30 15.12 -14.20 6.82
N GLY A 31 14.06 -13.37 6.79
CA GLY A 31 12.69 -13.85 6.78
C GLY A 31 12.36 -14.75 5.58
N VAL A 32 12.79 -14.38 4.37
CA VAL A 32 12.56 -15.16 3.15
C VAL A 32 13.30 -16.50 3.19
N ILE A 33 14.56 -16.51 3.62
CA ILE A 33 15.38 -17.72 3.73
C ILE A 33 14.76 -18.69 4.73
N PHE A 34 14.41 -18.23 5.94
CA PHE A 34 13.77 -19.09 6.95
C PHE A 34 12.37 -19.56 6.56
N LYS A 35 11.67 -18.83 5.67
CA LYS A 35 10.33 -19.22 5.22
C LYS A 35 10.35 -20.20 4.04
N HIS A 36 11.30 -20.07 3.11
CA HIS A 36 11.27 -20.81 1.84
C HIS A 36 12.49 -21.71 1.59
N ALA A 37 13.62 -21.46 2.25
CA ALA A 37 14.85 -22.21 2.00
C ALA A 37 15.07 -23.38 2.98
N ILE A 38 14.26 -23.48 4.04
CA ILE A 38 14.32 -24.58 5.00
C ILE A 38 13.01 -25.36 5.04
N ALA A 39 13.13 -26.69 5.06
CA ALA A 39 12.02 -27.59 5.38
C ALA A 39 11.96 -27.75 6.90
N PHE A 40 11.26 -26.83 7.57
CA PHE A 40 11.12 -26.85 9.03
C PHE A 40 9.75 -26.28 9.45
N GLU A 41 8.85 -27.16 9.87
CA GLU A 41 7.62 -26.77 10.52
C GLU A 41 7.83 -26.62 12.04
N CYS A 42 7.71 -25.39 12.55
CA CYS A 42 8.01 -25.11 13.95
C CYS A 42 7.14 -25.93 14.91
N LEU A 43 5.82 -26.00 14.67
CA LEU A 43 4.89 -26.72 15.56
C LEU A 43 5.08 -28.24 15.53
N ALA A 44 5.68 -28.79 14.47
CA ALA A 44 6.02 -30.20 14.38
C ALA A 44 7.29 -30.56 15.19
N ASN A 45 8.16 -29.57 15.45
CA ASN A 45 9.47 -29.82 16.06
C ASN A 45 9.57 -29.24 17.49
N TRP A 46 8.93 -28.11 17.76
CA TRP A 46 9.10 -27.32 18.98
C TRP A 46 7.77 -27.07 19.71
N PRO A 47 7.81 -26.81 21.03
CA PRO A 47 6.61 -26.46 21.79
C PRO A 47 5.93 -25.20 21.25
N ALA A 48 4.60 -25.15 21.29
CA ALA A 48 3.81 -24.02 20.79
C ALA A 48 4.26 -22.65 21.37
N ARG A 49 4.70 -22.62 22.64
CA ARG A 49 5.23 -21.41 23.29
C ARG A 49 6.53 -20.91 22.67
N ALA A 50 7.40 -21.81 22.22
CA ALA A 50 8.64 -21.44 21.55
C ALA A 50 8.35 -20.85 20.16
N CYS A 51 7.44 -21.48 19.41
CA CYS A 51 7.04 -20.99 18.10
C CYS A 51 6.33 -19.63 18.17
N SER A 52 5.38 -19.48 19.10
CA SER A 52 4.71 -18.20 19.31
C SER A 52 5.65 -17.13 19.85
N GLY A 53 6.61 -17.50 20.70
CA GLY A 53 7.66 -16.61 21.20
C GLY A 53 8.59 -16.11 20.09
N ALA A 54 9.06 -16.98 19.21
CA ALA A 54 9.92 -16.62 18.08
C ALA A 54 9.20 -15.68 17.11
N SER A 55 7.99 -16.03 16.68
CA SER A 55 7.17 -15.20 15.81
C SER A 55 6.82 -13.86 16.49
N GLY A 56 6.42 -13.89 17.76
CA GLY A 56 6.08 -12.70 18.53
C GLY A 56 7.26 -11.73 18.69
N ALA A 57 8.46 -12.25 18.95
CA ALA A 57 9.68 -11.44 19.08
C ALA A 57 10.04 -10.74 17.76
N LEU A 58 9.91 -11.42 16.63
CA LEU A 58 10.16 -10.84 15.31
C LEU A 58 9.15 -9.73 14.98
N VAL A 59 7.86 -9.96 15.24
CA VAL A 59 6.81 -8.95 15.03
C VAL A 59 7.02 -7.75 15.97
N ALA A 60 7.37 -7.98 17.23
CA ALA A 60 7.69 -6.91 18.18
C ALA A 60 8.89 -6.07 17.72
N LEU A 61 9.93 -6.70 17.16
CA LEU A 61 11.05 -5.98 16.57
C LEU A 61 10.58 -5.08 15.42
N TYR A 62 9.74 -5.56 14.50
CA TYR A 62 9.20 -4.72 13.42
C TYR A 62 8.37 -3.55 13.95
N CYS A 63 7.53 -3.78 14.97
CA CYS A 63 6.76 -2.71 15.61
C CYS A 63 7.65 -1.68 16.30
N LEU A 64 8.73 -2.12 16.97
CA LEU A 64 9.74 -1.24 17.58
C LEU A 64 10.45 -0.37 16.53
N LEU A 65 10.89 -0.98 15.42
CA LEU A 65 11.53 -0.25 14.32
C LEU A 65 10.56 0.76 13.69
N GLY A 66 9.30 0.38 13.49
CA GLY A 66 8.25 1.29 13.01
C GLY A 66 8.00 2.44 13.97
N ALA A 67 7.94 2.18 15.28
CA ALA A 67 7.78 3.20 16.32
C ALA A 67 8.97 4.18 16.36
N LEU A 68 10.20 3.67 16.20
CA LEU A 68 11.40 4.49 16.10
C LEU A 68 11.44 5.34 14.83
N ALA A 69 11.00 4.79 13.69
CA ALA A 69 10.86 5.54 12.45
C ALA A 69 9.84 6.68 12.61
N LEU A 70 8.68 6.39 13.21
CA LEU A 70 7.66 7.38 13.50
C LEU A 70 8.18 8.47 14.45
N PHE A 71 8.92 8.10 15.50
CA PHE A 71 9.60 9.06 16.37
C PHE A 71 10.53 9.99 15.58
N GLY A 72 11.35 9.42 14.69
CA GLY A 72 12.26 10.18 13.83
C GLY A 72 11.53 11.15 12.90
N MET A 73 10.38 10.75 12.36
CA MET A 73 9.53 11.60 11.51
C MET A 73 8.89 12.75 12.30
N LEU A 74 8.40 12.48 13.51
CA LEU A 74 7.71 13.47 14.34
C LEU A 74 8.67 14.41 15.09
N ARG A 75 9.90 13.96 15.39
CA ARG A 75 10.95 14.70 16.11
C ARG A 75 12.25 14.70 15.30
N PRO A 76 12.31 15.39 14.15
CA PRO A 76 13.47 15.33 13.26
C PRO A 76 14.72 16.00 13.83
N GLN A 77 14.60 16.96 14.75
CA GLN A 77 15.74 17.70 15.31
C GLN A 77 16.68 16.81 16.15
N PRO A 78 16.20 16.12 17.22
CA PRO A 78 17.05 15.19 17.99
C PRO A 78 17.74 14.12 17.13
N LEU A 79 17.01 13.59 16.14
CA LEU A 79 17.57 12.59 15.23
C LEU A 79 18.68 13.18 14.34
N ARG A 80 18.48 14.39 13.80
CA ARG A 80 19.50 15.09 12.98
C ARG A 80 20.78 15.35 13.78
N ASP A 81 20.67 15.69 15.06
CA ASP A 81 21.82 15.94 15.91
C ASP A 81 22.58 14.65 16.23
N LEU A 82 21.85 13.56 16.48
CA LEU A 82 22.43 12.24 16.71
C LEU A 82 23.23 11.77 15.49
N VAL A 83 22.63 11.83 14.30
CA VAL A 83 23.21 11.27 13.06
C VAL A 83 24.16 12.22 12.34
N ARG A 84 24.55 13.34 12.95
CA ARG A 84 25.37 14.38 12.30
C ARG A 84 26.70 13.84 11.74
N GLN A 85 27.25 12.81 12.37
CA GLN A 85 28.49 12.11 11.96
C GLN A 85 28.23 10.68 11.45
N ALA A 86 27.01 10.39 11.02
CA ALA A 86 26.67 9.08 10.50
C ALA A 86 27.48 8.78 9.24
N GLY A 87 27.95 7.54 9.11
CA GLY A 87 28.71 7.09 7.95
C GLY A 87 30.20 7.47 7.92
N GLU A 88 30.72 8.15 8.93
CA GLU A 88 32.16 8.48 9.00
C GLU A 88 33.06 7.26 9.24
N ARG A 89 32.51 6.15 9.77
CA ARG A 89 33.23 4.92 10.08
C ARG A 89 32.53 3.73 9.45
N LEU A 90 33.26 2.92 8.68
CA LEU A 90 32.70 1.75 7.99
C LEU A 90 32.81 0.45 8.78
N TRP A 91 33.73 0.35 9.74
CA TRP A 91 33.90 -0.87 10.55
C TRP A 91 32.61 -1.38 11.23
N PRO A 92 31.65 -0.54 11.68
CA PRO A 92 30.41 -1.04 12.25
C PRO A 92 29.55 -1.85 11.26
N LEU A 93 29.74 -1.65 9.94
CA LEU A 93 29.08 -2.47 8.92
C LEU A 93 29.62 -3.91 8.92
N ALA A 94 30.88 -4.13 9.30
CA ALA A 94 31.41 -5.49 9.48
C ALA A 94 30.76 -6.19 10.69
N LEU A 95 30.48 -5.44 11.77
CA LEU A 95 29.74 -5.95 12.92
C LEU A 95 28.29 -6.31 12.54
N ASN A 96 27.65 -5.44 11.75
CA ASN A 96 26.31 -5.68 11.23
C ASN A 96 26.28 -6.93 10.32
N ALA A 97 27.21 -7.06 9.37
CA ALA A 97 27.34 -8.24 8.51
C ALA A 97 27.62 -9.52 9.31
N ALA A 98 28.44 -9.46 10.36
CA ALA A 98 28.65 -10.59 11.27
C ALA A 98 27.35 -11.00 11.98
N GLY A 99 26.51 -10.04 12.34
CA GLY A 99 25.17 -10.28 12.89
C GLY A 99 24.25 -11.02 11.91
N VAL A 100 24.26 -10.63 10.63
CA VAL A 100 23.51 -11.34 9.57
C VAL A 100 23.98 -12.78 9.44
N VAL A 101 25.30 -13.01 9.37
CA VAL A 101 25.87 -14.35 9.29
C VAL A 101 25.45 -15.20 10.50
N LEU A 102 25.56 -14.66 11.72
CA LEU A 102 25.14 -15.35 12.95
C LEU A 102 23.65 -15.69 12.93
N ALA A 103 22.79 -14.78 12.47
CA ALA A 103 21.36 -15.01 12.38
C ALA A 103 20.99 -16.11 11.36
N LEU A 104 21.84 -16.35 10.36
CA LEU A 104 21.65 -17.38 9.33
C LEU A 104 22.26 -18.74 9.69
N VAL A 105 23.10 -18.84 10.73
CA VAL A 105 23.70 -20.12 11.17
C VAL A 105 22.65 -21.23 11.39
N PRO A 106 21.46 -20.96 11.96
CA PRO A 106 20.43 -21.98 12.14
C PRO A 106 19.95 -22.65 10.84
N VAL A 107 20.09 -22.01 9.68
CA VAL A 107 19.77 -22.62 8.37
C VAL A 107 20.57 -23.90 8.12
N ALA A 108 21.79 -24.01 8.66
CA ALA A 108 22.64 -25.17 8.44
C ALA A 108 22.14 -26.45 9.15
N PHE A 109 21.43 -26.29 10.27
CA PHE A 109 21.06 -27.40 11.15
C PHE A 109 19.54 -27.53 11.44
N LEU A 110 18.73 -26.50 11.15
CA LEU A 110 17.27 -26.60 11.24
C LEU A 110 16.73 -27.42 10.08
N ARG A 111 16.27 -28.62 10.41
CA ARG A 111 15.63 -29.55 9.49
C ARG A 111 14.46 -30.21 10.20
N GLU A 112 13.48 -30.64 9.43
CA GLU A 112 12.40 -31.47 9.92
C GLU A 112 12.94 -32.73 10.63
N GLY A 113 12.40 -33.02 11.83
CA GLY A 113 12.86 -34.14 12.67
C GLY A 113 14.02 -33.81 13.60
N SER A 114 14.57 -32.58 13.56
CA SER A 114 15.61 -32.11 14.50
C SER A 114 15.15 -32.01 15.96
N GLY A 115 13.83 -32.02 16.19
CA GLY A 115 13.22 -31.95 17.52
C GLY A 115 13.65 -30.71 18.32
N THR A 116 13.69 -30.83 19.64
CA THR A 116 14.03 -29.73 20.55
C THR A 116 15.53 -29.49 20.71
N ALA A 117 16.39 -30.38 20.19
CA ALA A 117 17.85 -30.22 20.29
C ALA A 117 18.35 -28.95 19.60
N ALA A 118 17.71 -28.56 18.49
CA ALA A 118 18.02 -27.34 17.75
C ALA A 118 17.44 -26.06 18.39
N LEU A 119 16.58 -26.17 19.40
CA LEU A 119 15.85 -25.04 20.00
C LEU A 119 16.80 -23.99 20.60
N ILE A 120 17.53 -24.36 21.65
CA ILE A 120 18.40 -23.44 22.40
C ILE A 120 19.51 -22.85 21.49
N PRO A 121 20.19 -23.65 20.65
CA PRO A 121 21.17 -23.11 19.70
C PRO A 121 20.56 -22.09 18.74
N SER A 122 19.37 -22.34 18.19
CA SER A 122 18.72 -21.43 17.24
C SER A 122 18.40 -20.09 17.89
N PHE A 123 17.79 -20.09 19.07
CA PHE A 123 17.51 -18.86 19.82
C PHE A 123 18.78 -18.11 20.20
N GLY A 124 19.86 -18.82 20.56
CA GLY A 124 21.16 -18.22 20.85
C GLY A 124 21.75 -17.49 19.65
N PHE A 125 21.77 -18.15 18.48
CA PHE A 125 22.26 -17.56 17.24
C PHE A 125 21.39 -16.41 16.74
N TRP A 126 20.06 -16.53 16.79
CA TRP A 126 19.16 -15.44 16.43
C TRP A 126 19.32 -14.23 17.35
N PHE A 127 19.41 -14.44 18.67
CA PHE A 127 19.61 -13.34 19.62
C PHE A 127 20.95 -12.65 19.39
N ALA A 128 22.05 -13.40 19.34
CA ALA A 128 23.38 -12.85 19.10
C ALA A 128 23.46 -12.14 17.74
N GLY A 129 22.91 -12.77 16.70
CA GLY A 129 22.85 -12.21 15.35
C GLY A 129 22.09 -10.89 15.31
N MET A 130 20.90 -10.83 15.92
CA MET A 130 20.09 -9.61 15.96
C MET A 130 20.77 -8.48 16.76
N VAL A 131 21.43 -8.81 17.88
CA VAL A 131 22.19 -7.83 18.67
C VAL A 131 23.33 -7.24 17.83
N PHE A 132 24.11 -8.07 17.14
CA PHE A 132 25.25 -7.61 16.33
C PHE A 132 24.78 -6.81 15.11
N LEU A 133 23.72 -7.28 14.44
CA LEU A 133 23.09 -6.62 13.30
C LEU A 133 22.66 -5.19 13.68
N LEU A 134 21.86 -5.06 14.74
CA LEU A 134 21.34 -3.77 15.18
C LEU A 134 22.43 -2.89 15.79
N ALA A 135 23.34 -3.43 16.60
CA ALA A 135 24.45 -2.67 17.18
C ALA A 135 25.37 -2.09 16.09
N GLY A 136 25.68 -2.87 15.04
CA GLY A 136 26.46 -2.40 13.91
C GLY A 136 25.81 -1.21 13.20
N LEU A 137 24.49 -1.27 12.95
CA LEU A 137 23.74 -0.17 12.35
C LEU A 137 23.65 1.06 13.27
N LEU A 138 23.42 0.88 14.58
CA LEU A 138 23.38 1.98 15.53
C LEU A 138 24.75 2.69 15.64
N LEU A 139 25.85 1.93 15.63
CA LEU A 139 27.21 2.46 15.65
C LEU A 139 27.63 3.11 14.33
N TYR A 140 27.10 2.63 13.21
CA TYR A 140 27.26 3.27 11.90
C TYR A 140 26.57 4.64 11.85
N LEU A 141 25.42 4.77 12.53
CA LEU A 141 24.68 6.03 12.65
C LEU A 141 25.33 7.03 13.60
N ALA A 142 25.83 6.59 14.76
CA ALA A 142 26.47 7.48 15.72
C ALA A 142 27.37 6.73 16.71
N PRO A 143 28.45 7.36 17.21
CA PRO A 143 29.29 6.76 18.26
C PRO A 143 28.54 6.70 19.61
N LEU A 144 28.92 5.75 20.47
CA LEU A 144 28.30 5.52 21.79
C LEU A 144 28.09 6.78 22.65
N PRO A 145 29.03 7.74 22.73
CA PRO A 145 28.82 8.95 23.54
C PRO A 145 27.62 9.78 23.08
N ARG A 146 27.35 9.85 21.77
CA ARG A 146 26.18 10.58 21.24
C ARG A 146 24.87 9.86 21.53
N TRP A 147 24.85 8.54 21.46
CA TRP A 147 23.70 7.75 21.88
C TRP A 147 23.36 8.01 23.35
N ARG A 148 24.37 8.10 24.24
CA ARG A 148 24.15 8.44 25.65
C ARG A 148 23.48 9.81 25.83
N VAL A 149 23.97 10.82 25.12
CA VAL A 149 23.39 12.18 25.17
C VAL A 149 21.97 12.19 24.59
N PHE A 150 21.75 11.53 23.46
CA PHE A 150 20.45 11.43 22.81
C PHE A 150 19.42 10.74 23.73
N LEU A 151 19.80 9.61 24.34
CA LEU A 151 18.95 8.91 25.29
C LEU A 151 18.63 9.82 26.48
N ALA A 152 19.64 10.38 27.14
CA ALA A 152 19.44 11.27 28.29
C ALA A 152 18.48 12.44 28.00
N GLY A 153 18.56 13.03 26.81
CA GLY A 153 17.68 14.14 26.39
C GLY A 153 16.28 13.75 25.92
N ASN A 154 16.04 12.48 25.59
CA ASN A 154 14.77 12.06 24.97
C ASN A 154 14.05 10.91 25.72
N LEU A 155 14.59 10.40 26.83
CA LEU A 155 14.07 9.25 27.59
C LEU A 155 12.56 9.34 27.87
N THR A 156 12.07 10.50 28.32
CA THR A 156 10.65 10.72 28.66
C THR A 156 9.71 10.53 27.47
N THR A 157 10.21 10.72 26.24
CA THR A 157 9.46 10.51 25.00
C THR A 157 9.76 9.17 24.33
N LEU A 158 11.01 8.71 24.42
CA LEU A 158 11.46 7.50 23.76
C LEU A 158 10.97 6.24 24.49
N VAL A 159 10.95 6.24 25.83
CA VAL A 159 10.48 5.08 26.62
C VAL A 159 9.02 4.76 26.31
N PRO A 160 8.06 5.71 26.34
CA PRO A 160 6.68 5.41 25.95
C PRO A 160 6.55 4.85 24.52
N VAL A 161 7.33 5.38 23.57
CA VAL A 161 7.32 4.93 22.17
C VAL A 161 7.86 3.50 22.04
N LEU A 162 8.97 3.19 22.72
CA LEU A 162 9.55 1.84 22.73
C LEU A 162 8.62 0.84 23.43
N VAL A 163 8.03 1.21 24.56
CA VAL A 163 7.05 0.37 25.27
C VAL A 163 5.83 0.12 24.39
N ALA A 164 5.30 1.16 23.73
CA ALA A 164 4.18 1.02 22.80
C ALA A 164 4.54 0.10 21.62
N GLY A 165 5.71 0.27 21.01
CA GLY A 165 6.19 -0.58 19.91
C GLY A 165 6.37 -2.05 20.33
N ALA A 166 6.98 -2.31 21.48
CA ALA A 166 7.20 -3.66 21.98
C ALA A 166 5.89 -4.37 22.39
N LEU A 167 4.95 -3.64 22.99
CA LEU A 167 3.67 -4.19 23.44
C LEU A 167 2.62 -4.26 22.34
N ALA A 168 2.80 -3.57 21.21
CA ALA A 168 1.81 -3.53 20.13
C ALA A 168 1.32 -4.92 19.68
N PRO A 169 2.18 -5.94 19.45
CA PRO A 169 1.72 -7.27 19.05
C PRO A 169 0.90 -7.95 20.15
N SER A 170 1.36 -7.91 21.40
CA SER A 170 0.67 -8.49 22.54
C SER A 170 -0.67 -7.81 22.80
N LEU A 171 -0.70 -6.47 22.70
CA LEU A 171 -1.92 -5.67 22.82
C LEU A 171 -2.89 -5.99 21.67
N SER A 172 -2.38 -6.21 20.46
CA SER A 172 -3.22 -6.63 19.33
C SER A 172 -3.92 -7.96 19.62
N ILE A 173 -3.23 -8.92 20.22
CA ILE A 173 -3.80 -10.22 20.63
C ILE A 173 -4.80 -10.04 21.76
N LEU A 174 -4.48 -9.20 22.75
CA LEU A 174 -5.37 -8.90 23.88
C LEU A 174 -6.66 -8.19 23.45
N ILE A 175 -6.60 -7.41 22.36
CA ILE A 175 -7.74 -6.72 21.75
C ILE A 175 -8.51 -7.66 20.80
N ARG A 176 -7.97 -8.83 20.40
CA ARG A 176 -8.70 -9.77 19.53
C ARG A 176 -10.08 -10.21 20.02
N PRO A 177 -10.33 -10.40 21.32
CA PRO A 177 -11.68 -10.66 21.83
C PRO A 177 -12.64 -9.49 21.58
N LEU A 178 -12.14 -8.24 21.55
CA LEU A 178 -12.96 -7.09 21.13
C LEU A 178 -13.37 -7.21 19.66
N TRP A 179 -12.62 -7.95 18.83
CA TRP A 179 -13.04 -8.30 17.47
C TRP A 179 -14.20 -9.31 17.41
N ARG A 180 -14.54 -9.95 18.53
CA ARG A 180 -15.65 -10.92 18.66
C ARG A 180 -16.75 -10.41 19.59
N ILE A 181 -16.94 -9.09 19.68
CA ILE A 181 -18.07 -8.54 20.43
C ILE A 181 -19.36 -9.03 19.76
N GLU A 182 -19.97 -10.04 20.38
CA GLU A 182 -21.19 -10.67 19.88
C GLU A 182 -22.29 -9.64 19.68
N THR A 183 -22.36 -8.64 20.56
CA THR A 183 -23.32 -7.53 20.49
C THR A 183 -23.29 -6.79 19.15
N ILE A 184 -22.13 -6.59 18.53
CA ILE A 184 -22.03 -5.89 17.24
C ILE A 184 -22.56 -6.79 16.12
N ALA A 185 -22.26 -8.09 16.17
CA ALA A 185 -22.81 -9.08 15.25
C ALA A 185 -24.33 -9.23 15.42
N ASP A 186 -24.83 -9.27 16.66
CA ASP A 186 -26.26 -9.37 16.99
C ASP A 186 -27.03 -8.15 16.51
N THR A 187 -26.47 -6.95 16.74
CA THR A 187 -27.06 -5.69 16.29
C THR A 187 -27.09 -5.63 14.76
N THR A 188 -25.98 -5.99 14.10
CA THR A 188 -25.91 -6.04 12.64
C THR A 188 -26.93 -7.04 12.07
N PHE A 189 -26.99 -8.25 12.64
CA PHE A 189 -27.96 -9.28 12.26
C PHE A 189 -29.40 -8.77 12.38
N THR A 190 -29.74 -8.15 13.51
CA THR A 190 -31.09 -7.63 13.77
C THR A 190 -31.47 -6.55 12.77
N ILE A 191 -30.58 -5.60 12.50
CA ILE A 191 -30.84 -4.52 11.54
C ILE A 191 -30.96 -5.08 10.12
N VAL A 192 -30.12 -6.05 9.73
CA VAL A 192 -30.19 -6.70 8.41
C VAL A 192 -31.49 -7.49 8.25
N ALA A 193 -31.89 -8.28 9.25
CA ALA A 193 -33.14 -9.04 9.25
C ALA A 193 -34.36 -8.09 9.13
N TRP A 194 -34.33 -6.97 9.83
CA TRP A 194 -35.36 -5.94 9.69
C TRP A 194 -35.34 -5.28 8.30
N ALA A 195 -34.16 -4.92 7.80
CA ALA A 195 -34.01 -4.22 6.53
C ALA A 195 -34.47 -5.08 5.35
N ILE A 196 -34.10 -6.37 5.31
CA ILE A 196 -34.50 -7.26 4.23
C ILE A 196 -36.02 -7.51 4.22
N GLY A 197 -36.63 -7.65 5.41
CA GLY A 197 -38.08 -7.75 5.54
C GLY A 197 -38.80 -6.45 5.15
N ALA A 198 -38.25 -5.29 5.51
CA ALA A 198 -38.78 -3.98 5.13
C ALA A 198 -38.74 -3.72 3.62
N ILE A 199 -37.81 -4.36 2.90
CA ILE A 199 -37.72 -4.31 1.43
C ILE A 199 -38.78 -5.22 0.77
N GLY A 200 -39.39 -6.14 1.53
CA GLY A 200 -40.48 -7.01 1.06
C GLY A 200 -40.06 -8.46 0.79
N TYR A 201 -38.88 -8.88 1.23
CA TYR A 201 -38.43 -10.27 1.12
C TYR A 201 -38.95 -11.11 2.29
N GLU A 202 -39.52 -12.27 1.99
CA GLU A 202 -39.87 -13.28 2.99
C GLU A 202 -38.66 -14.19 3.23
N VAL A 203 -38.02 -14.05 4.39
CA VAL A 203 -36.85 -14.84 4.79
C VAL A 203 -37.09 -15.45 6.16
N PHE A 204 -36.54 -16.63 6.40
CA PHE A 204 -36.39 -17.13 7.76
C PHE A 204 -35.17 -16.46 8.40
N SER A 205 -35.23 -16.29 9.71
CA SER A 205 -34.11 -15.77 10.50
C SER A 205 -33.91 -16.64 11.75
N ASP A 206 -32.71 -17.17 11.92
CA ASP A 206 -32.27 -17.84 13.16
C ASP A 206 -31.27 -16.93 13.89
N PRO A 207 -31.69 -16.22 14.95
CA PRO A 207 -30.81 -15.34 15.71
C PRO A 207 -29.69 -16.06 16.46
N ALA A 208 -29.87 -17.34 16.82
CA ALA A 208 -28.87 -18.10 17.55
C ALA A 208 -27.73 -18.53 16.63
N ALA A 209 -28.08 -19.04 15.44
CA ALA A 209 -27.10 -19.38 14.41
C ALA A 209 -26.64 -18.17 13.57
N LYS A 210 -27.30 -17.01 13.72
CA LYS A 210 -27.12 -15.80 12.91
C LYS A 210 -27.30 -16.06 11.42
N VAL A 211 -28.26 -16.90 11.08
CA VAL A 211 -28.58 -17.26 9.69
C VAL A 211 -29.82 -16.50 9.21
N ILE A 212 -29.74 -15.92 8.02
CA ILE A 212 -30.87 -15.25 7.34
C ILE A 212 -30.91 -15.75 5.90
N GLY A 213 -32.10 -16.08 5.40
CA GLY A 213 -32.29 -16.39 3.98
C GLY A 213 -33.53 -17.24 3.69
N THR A 214 -33.45 -18.00 2.61
CA THR A 214 -34.42 -19.00 2.15
C THR A 214 -33.75 -20.37 2.05
N GLU A 215 -34.51 -21.40 1.67
CA GLU A 215 -33.95 -22.75 1.45
C GLU A 215 -32.89 -22.77 0.33
N GLU A 216 -33.04 -21.91 -0.69
CA GLU A 216 -32.16 -21.86 -1.85
C GLU A 216 -30.89 -21.03 -1.59
N PHE A 217 -30.99 -19.97 -0.79
CA PHE A 217 -29.86 -19.12 -0.46
C PHE A 217 -29.99 -18.56 0.95
N SER A 218 -28.98 -18.84 1.77
CA SER A 218 -28.86 -18.27 3.11
C SER A 218 -27.43 -17.87 3.42
N ILE A 219 -27.28 -16.92 4.32
CA ILE A 219 -25.99 -16.45 4.80
C ILE A 219 -25.94 -16.55 6.31
N SER A 220 -24.74 -16.80 6.84
CA SER A 220 -24.46 -16.63 8.26
C SER A 220 -23.68 -15.35 8.51
N VAL A 221 -24.14 -14.53 9.46
CA VAL A 221 -23.41 -13.32 9.90
C VAL A 221 -22.32 -13.74 10.88
N ALA A 222 -21.22 -14.25 10.34
CA ALA A 222 -20.03 -14.59 11.09
C ALA A 222 -19.39 -13.33 11.75
N PRO A 223 -18.51 -13.48 12.76
CA PRO A 223 -17.84 -12.34 13.39
C PRO A 223 -17.10 -11.41 12.42
N VAL A 224 -16.57 -11.95 11.32
CA VAL A 224 -15.92 -11.19 10.25
C VAL A 224 -16.89 -10.30 9.46
N CYS A 225 -18.18 -10.66 9.40
CA CYS A 225 -19.25 -9.90 8.76
C CYS A 225 -19.89 -8.85 9.69
N SER A 226 -19.50 -8.80 10.96
CA SER A 226 -20.10 -7.88 11.95
C SER A 226 -19.89 -6.39 11.65
N GLY A 227 -19.03 -6.05 10.68
CA GLY A 227 -18.69 -4.67 10.33
C GLY A 227 -17.63 -4.03 11.22
N ILE A 228 -17.16 -4.79 12.23
CA ILE A 228 -16.14 -4.32 13.14
C ILE A 228 -14.85 -3.96 12.39
N GLU A 229 -14.42 -4.77 11.42
CA GLU A 229 -13.18 -4.55 10.67
C GLU A 229 -13.18 -3.17 10.00
N GLY A 230 -14.30 -2.82 9.35
CA GLY A 230 -14.52 -1.49 8.80
C GLY A 230 -14.42 -0.38 9.85
N ILE A 231 -15.04 -0.57 11.01
CA ILE A 231 -14.98 0.38 12.13
C ILE A 231 -13.53 0.65 12.56
N ALA A 232 -12.70 -0.38 12.72
CA ALA A 232 -11.31 -0.14 13.12
C ALA A 232 -10.47 0.45 11.99
N LEU A 233 -10.66 0.02 10.74
CA LEU A 233 -9.97 0.63 9.59
C LEU A 233 -10.29 2.12 9.49
N VAL A 234 -11.56 2.50 9.65
CA VAL A 234 -11.99 3.90 9.67
C VAL A 234 -11.42 4.64 10.89
N THR A 235 -11.38 4.00 12.07
CA THR A 235 -10.79 4.60 13.27
C THR A 235 -9.30 4.88 13.08
N VAL A 236 -8.55 3.92 12.53
CA VAL A 236 -7.12 4.08 12.20
C VAL A 236 -6.94 5.20 11.17
N PHE A 237 -7.75 5.19 10.11
CA PHE A 237 -7.70 6.23 9.07
C PHE A 237 -7.96 7.63 9.63
N VAL A 238 -9.03 7.83 10.41
CA VAL A 238 -9.34 9.11 11.07
C VAL A 238 -8.23 9.53 12.00
N THR A 239 -7.66 8.59 12.77
CA THR A 239 -6.52 8.87 13.65
C THR A 239 -5.32 9.41 12.85
N LEU A 240 -4.93 8.69 11.78
CA LEU A 240 -3.83 9.09 10.91
C LEU A 240 -4.08 10.46 10.28
N TYR A 241 -5.30 10.68 9.77
CA TYR A 241 -5.70 11.96 9.19
C TYR A 241 -5.57 13.10 10.20
N LEU A 242 -6.14 12.93 11.40
CA LEU A 242 -6.07 13.95 12.46
C LEU A 242 -4.65 14.20 12.93
N VAL A 243 -3.78 13.19 12.98
CA VAL A 243 -2.36 13.34 13.35
C VAL A 243 -1.60 14.11 12.27
N LEU A 244 -1.78 13.75 11.00
CA LEU A 244 -1.10 14.37 9.86
C LEU A 244 -1.52 15.84 9.69
N PHE A 245 -2.81 16.13 9.78
CA PHE A 245 -3.38 17.46 9.55
C PHE A 245 -3.70 18.21 10.86
N ARG A 246 -3.10 17.81 12.00
CA ARG A 246 -3.42 18.35 13.33
C ARG A 246 -3.35 19.87 13.48
N ARG A 247 -2.54 20.54 12.65
CA ARG A 247 -2.39 22.00 12.64
C ARG A 247 -3.50 22.71 11.89
N GLU A 248 -4.08 22.05 10.89
CA GLU A 248 -5.17 22.57 10.06
C GLU A 248 -6.55 22.32 10.70
N MET A 249 -6.62 21.38 11.64
CA MET A 249 -7.86 20.92 12.27
C MET A 249 -8.11 21.60 13.62
N ARG A 250 -9.38 21.96 13.87
CA ARG A 250 -9.81 22.62 15.10
C ARG A 250 -10.24 21.62 16.17
N PHE A 251 -9.37 21.40 17.17
CA PHE A 251 -9.70 20.57 18.33
C PHE A 251 -10.56 21.34 19.36
N PRO A 252 -11.51 20.68 20.06
CA PRO A 252 -11.84 19.26 20.01
C PRO A 252 -12.83 18.86 18.89
N ARG A 253 -13.35 19.81 18.11
CA ARG A 253 -14.41 19.56 17.10
C ARG A 253 -14.01 18.55 16.04
N ALA A 254 -12.74 18.53 15.66
CA ALA A 254 -12.18 17.56 14.73
C ALA A 254 -12.38 16.09 15.18
N LEU A 255 -12.58 15.84 16.49
CA LEU A 255 -12.87 14.49 17.01
C LEU A 255 -14.25 13.97 16.59
N LEU A 256 -15.17 14.82 16.10
CA LEU A 256 -16.46 14.39 15.53
C LEU A 256 -16.30 13.50 14.29
N LEU A 257 -15.13 13.52 13.64
CA LEU A 257 -14.84 12.61 12.53
C LEU A 257 -14.87 11.14 12.95
N TYR A 258 -14.57 10.80 14.22
CA TYR A 258 -14.67 9.43 14.71
C TYR A 258 -16.11 8.91 14.73
N PRO A 259 -17.05 9.50 15.49
CA PRO A 259 -18.42 8.99 15.54
C PRO A 259 -19.09 9.04 14.16
N ILE A 260 -18.82 10.06 13.33
CA ILE A 260 -19.35 10.14 11.96
C ILE A 260 -18.81 9.00 11.09
N GLY A 261 -17.49 8.78 11.10
CA GLY A 261 -16.87 7.72 10.33
C GLY A 261 -17.31 6.32 10.77
N ILE A 262 -17.40 6.08 12.08
CA ILE A 262 -17.85 4.81 12.66
C ILE A 262 -19.33 4.55 12.29
N ALA A 263 -20.19 5.55 12.42
CA ALA A 263 -21.61 5.42 12.05
C ALA A 263 -21.77 5.14 10.54
N ALA A 264 -21.02 5.86 9.69
CA ALA A 264 -21.03 5.61 8.25
C ALA A 264 -20.54 4.20 7.91
N SER A 265 -19.47 3.73 8.56
CA SER A 265 -18.97 2.36 8.38
C SER A 265 -19.98 1.30 8.79
N ALA A 266 -20.64 1.47 9.94
CA ALA A 266 -21.67 0.55 10.41
C ALA A 266 -22.87 0.51 9.46
N LEU A 267 -23.33 1.68 9.01
CA LEU A 267 -24.42 1.81 8.04
C LEU A 267 -24.09 1.11 6.71
N PHE A 268 -22.90 1.36 6.14
CA PHE A 268 -22.50 0.69 4.90
C PHE A 268 -22.31 -0.81 5.07
N ASN A 269 -21.94 -1.30 6.26
CA ASN A 269 -21.90 -2.73 6.51
C ASN A 269 -23.30 -3.37 6.49
N VAL A 270 -24.30 -2.72 7.12
CA VAL A 270 -25.70 -3.16 7.04
C VAL A 270 -26.19 -3.18 5.59
N ILE A 271 -25.93 -2.10 4.84
CA ILE A 271 -26.27 -2.01 3.42
C ILE A 271 -25.60 -3.14 2.63
N ARG A 272 -24.30 -3.37 2.87
CA ARG A 272 -23.54 -4.43 2.20
C ARG A 272 -24.18 -5.81 2.42
N ILE A 273 -24.49 -6.19 3.66
CA ILE A 273 -25.04 -7.53 3.92
C ILE A 273 -26.46 -7.64 3.34
N THR A 274 -27.26 -6.58 3.43
CA THR A 274 -28.61 -6.55 2.85
C THR A 274 -28.56 -6.71 1.33
N LEU A 275 -27.68 -5.98 0.65
CA LEU A 275 -27.48 -6.14 -0.81
C LEU A 275 -26.95 -7.51 -1.18
N LEU A 276 -26.04 -8.08 -0.38
CA LEU A 276 -25.53 -9.43 -0.58
C LEU A 276 -26.66 -10.46 -0.53
N LEU A 277 -27.56 -10.35 0.45
CA LEU A 277 -28.78 -11.17 0.54
C LEU A 277 -29.65 -10.99 -0.69
N MET A 278 -29.98 -9.76 -1.07
CA MET A 278 -30.81 -9.48 -2.25
C MET A 278 -30.24 -10.10 -3.52
N ILE A 279 -28.94 -9.92 -3.78
CA ILE A 279 -28.27 -10.48 -4.96
C ILE A 279 -28.35 -12.02 -4.96
N GLY A 280 -28.16 -12.65 -3.81
CA GLY A 280 -28.25 -14.11 -3.70
C GLY A 280 -29.67 -14.64 -3.88
N LEU A 281 -30.67 -13.97 -3.27
CA LEU A 281 -32.10 -14.31 -3.36
C LEU A 281 -32.66 -14.09 -4.76
N GLU A 282 -32.16 -13.12 -5.52
CA GLU A 282 -32.52 -12.89 -6.93
C GLU A 282 -31.81 -13.87 -7.90
N GLY A 283 -31.24 -14.97 -7.38
CA GLY A 283 -30.68 -16.04 -8.21
C GLY A 283 -29.23 -15.82 -8.66
N ASN A 284 -28.48 -14.90 -8.03
CA ASN A 284 -27.07 -14.63 -8.36
C ASN A 284 -26.09 -14.97 -7.21
N PRO A 285 -26.10 -16.20 -6.65
CA PRO A 285 -25.30 -16.55 -5.47
C PRO A 285 -23.79 -16.44 -5.70
N ALA A 286 -23.31 -16.75 -6.91
CA ALA A 286 -21.90 -16.60 -7.27
C ALA A 286 -21.45 -15.13 -7.26
N LEU A 287 -22.33 -14.19 -7.65
CA LEU A 287 -22.04 -12.75 -7.56
C LEU A 287 -22.06 -12.30 -6.10
N ALA A 288 -23.03 -12.75 -5.32
CA ALA A 288 -23.17 -12.39 -3.91
C ALA A 288 -21.92 -12.75 -3.10
N VAL A 289 -21.44 -14.00 -3.21
CA VAL A 289 -20.31 -14.50 -2.40
C VAL A 289 -18.96 -14.23 -3.06
N GLY A 290 -18.79 -14.52 -4.35
CA GLY A 290 -17.49 -14.41 -5.02
C GLY A 290 -17.09 -12.97 -5.33
N GLY A 291 -17.99 -12.20 -5.93
CA GLY A 291 -17.73 -10.82 -6.35
C GLY A 291 -18.03 -9.79 -5.25
N PHE A 292 -19.31 -9.63 -4.92
CA PHE A 292 -19.79 -8.56 -4.05
C PHE A 292 -19.21 -8.67 -2.64
N HIS A 293 -19.27 -9.85 -1.99
CA HIS A 293 -18.73 -10.01 -0.64
C HIS A 293 -17.24 -9.66 -0.56
N SER A 294 -16.43 -10.10 -1.52
CA SER A 294 -14.98 -9.90 -1.53
C SER A 294 -14.56 -8.44 -1.76
N HIS A 295 -15.29 -7.70 -2.60
CA HIS A 295 -14.86 -6.36 -3.05
C HIS A 295 -15.65 -5.20 -2.43
N ALA A 296 -16.93 -5.42 -2.06
CA ALA A 296 -17.80 -4.34 -1.56
C ALA A 296 -17.26 -3.70 -0.27
N GLY A 297 -16.59 -4.47 0.61
CA GLY A 297 -15.99 -3.94 1.83
C GLY A 297 -14.96 -2.86 1.55
N TRP A 298 -14.04 -3.11 0.61
CA TRP A 298 -13.02 -2.14 0.17
C TRP A 298 -13.64 -0.94 -0.53
N LEU A 299 -14.67 -1.15 -1.35
CA LEU A 299 -15.37 -0.05 -2.04
C LEU A 299 -16.00 0.89 -1.03
N MET A 300 -16.79 0.36 -0.10
CA MET A 300 -17.48 1.15 0.93
C MET A 300 -16.49 1.83 1.88
N PHE A 301 -15.41 1.15 2.29
CA PHE A 301 -14.33 1.78 3.07
C PHE A 301 -13.72 2.98 2.32
N THR A 302 -13.46 2.83 1.02
CA THR A 302 -12.90 3.91 0.21
C THR A 302 -13.86 5.10 0.11
N LEU A 303 -15.16 4.83 -0.07
CA LEU A 303 -16.20 5.87 -0.07
C LEU A 303 -16.27 6.60 1.28
N VAL A 304 -16.21 5.87 2.41
CA VAL A 304 -16.17 6.48 3.75
C VAL A 304 -14.92 7.33 3.93
N ALA A 305 -13.75 6.82 3.56
CA ALA A 305 -12.49 7.56 3.68
C ALA A 305 -12.49 8.85 2.85
N LEU A 306 -12.92 8.79 1.59
CA LEU A 306 -13.07 9.97 0.74
C LEU A 306 -14.13 10.93 1.28
N GLY A 307 -15.25 10.42 1.80
CA GLY A 307 -16.28 11.22 2.45
C GLY A 307 -15.77 11.96 3.69
N ILE A 308 -14.95 11.29 4.51
CA ILE A 308 -14.30 11.90 5.69
C ILE A 308 -13.33 12.99 5.26
N ILE A 309 -12.50 12.75 4.23
CA ILE A 309 -11.60 13.78 3.70
C ILE A 309 -12.42 14.97 3.18
N ALA A 310 -13.44 14.72 2.37
CA ALA A 310 -14.30 15.77 1.82
C ALA A 310 -14.95 16.58 2.95
N LEU A 311 -15.51 15.92 3.97
CA LEU A 311 -16.10 16.57 5.13
C LEU A 311 -15.08 17.43 5.89
N ALA A 312 -13.91 16.86 6.19
CA ALA A 312 -12.84 17.56 6.89
C ALA A 312 -12.28 18.75 6.09
N GLN A 313 -12.28 18.66 4.76
CA GLN A 313 -11.73 19.68 3.87
C GLN A 313 -12.75 20.77 3.50
N THR A 314 -14.05 20.47 3.52
CA THR A 314 -15.09 21.42 3.09
C THR A 314 -15.80 22.10 4.24
N VAL A 315 -15.89 21.48 5.42
CA VAL A 315 -16.62 22.04 6.57
C VAL A 315 -15.73 23.00 7.37
N PRO A 316 -15.98 24.32 7.32
CA PRO A 316 -15.09 25.30 7.97
C PRO A 316 -15.07 25.19 9.49
N VAL A 317 -16.14 24.65 10.09
CA VAL A 317 -16.26 24.45 11.54
C VAL A 317 -15.20 23.47 12.09
N LEU A 318 -14.71 22.55 11.24
CA LEU A 318 -13.69 21.56 11.57
C LEU A 318 -12.26 22.08 11.36
N LYS A 319 -12.08 23.21 10.67
CA LYS A 319 -10.79 23.80 10.34
C LYS A 319 -10.40 24.93 11.27
N THR A 320 -9.11 25.07 11.50
CA THR A 320 -8.53 26.26 12.13
C THR A 320 -8.56 27.41 11.11
N ALA A 321 -8.92 28.62 11.54
CA ALA A 321 -8.80 29.78 10.67
C ALA A 321 -7.34 29.97 10.26
N PRO A 322 -7.02 30.38 9.02
CA PRO A 322 -5.66 30.72 8.65
C PRO A 322 -5.13 31.80 9.61
N ASP A 323 -3.97 31.59 10.22
CA ASP A 323 -3.30 32.62 11.02
C ASP A 323 -2.95 33.80 10.11
N ALA A 324 -3.76 34.86 10.16
CA ALA A 324 -3.54 36.09 9.40
C ALA A 324 -2.19 36.79 9.75
N GLY A 325 -1.52 36.37 10.83
CA GLY A 325 -0.24 36.93 11.30
C GLY A 325 0.99 36.06 11.01
N ALA A 326 0.86 34.92 10.34
CA ALA A 326 1.98 33.99 10.06
C ALA A 326 2.36 33.93 8.58
N ILE A 327 1.94 34.90 7.77
CA ILE A 327 2.42 35.03 6.39
C ILE A 327 3.76 35.76 6.45
N ASP A 328 4.84 35.01 6.26
CA ASP A 328 6.16 35.59 6.01
C ASP A 328 6.07 36.38 4.69
N PRO A 329 6.23 37.72 4.68
CA PRO A 329 5.98 38.55 3.49
C PRO A 329 6.90 38.20 2.31
N VAL A 330 7.99 37.46 2.56
CA VAL A 330 8.93 36.97 1.54
C VAL A 330 8.42 35.70 0.82
N LEU A 331 7.52 34.92 1.43
CA LEU A 331 6.89 33.74 0.79
C LEU A 331 5.61 34.11 0.02
N ALA A 332 4.96 35.22 0.37
CA ALA A 332 3.75 35.71 -0.29
C ALA A 332 3.97 36.11 -1.76
N GLU A 333 5.20 36.38 -2.19
CA GLU A 333 5.53 36.78 -3.57
C GLU A 333 5.48 35.62 -4.57
N ASN A 334 5.51 34.35 -4.12
CA ASN A 334 5.44 33.15 -4.98
C ASN A 334 4.19 32.29 -4.77
N ASP A 335 3.32 32.64 -3.81
CA ASP A 335 2.04 31.96 -3.61
C ASP A 335 1.02 32.42 -4.67
N LEU A 336 1.19 31.87 -5.89
CA LEU A 336 0.11 31.84 -6.87
C LEU A 336 -1.14 31.27 -6.18
N ALA A 337 -2.24 32.02 -6.21
CA ALA A 337 -3.53 31.56 -5.70
C ALA A 337 -3.80 30.12 -6.17
N PRO A 338 -4.32 29.22 -5.31
CA PRO A 338 -4.54 27.83 -5.67
C PRO A 338 -5.33 27.74 -6.97
N LEU A 339 -4.78 27.01 -7.94
CA LEU A 339 -5.42 26.85 -9.25
C LEU A 339 -6.79 26.17 -9.08
N PRO A 340 -7.77 26.46 -9.95
CA PRO A 340 -9.03 25.73 -9.97
C PRO A 340 -8.76 24.22 -10.10
N PHE A 341 -9.53 23.39 -9.40
CA PHE A 341 -9.34 21.92 -9.33
C PHE A 341 -9.08 21.27 -10.69
N TRP A 342 -9.89 21.59 -11.71
CA TRP A 342 -9.78 21.05 -13.06
C TRP A 342 -8.60 21.59 -13.90
N ARG A 343 -7.84 22.54 -13.36
CA ARG A 343 -6.65 23.13 -13.98
C ARG A 343 -5.39 22.89 -13.17
N ASP A 344 -5.49 22.19 -12.05
CA ASP A 344 -4.37 21.90 -11.17
C ASP A 344 -3.57 20.68 -11.72
N PRO A 345 -2.28 20.86 -12.05
CA PRO A 345 -1.41 19.77 -12.49
C PRO A 345 -1.26 18.64 -11.46
N VAL A 346 -1.41 18.91 -10.17
CA VAL A 346 -1.37 17.86 -9.12
C VAL A 346 -2.60 16.97 -9.23
N VAL A 347 -3.79 17.56 -9.39
CA VAL A 347 -5.04 16.81 -9.60
C VAL A 347 -4.94 15.97 -10.87
N ALA A 348 -4.40 16.53 -11.96
CA ALA A 348 -4.21 15.83 -13.22
C ALA A 348 -3.29 14.59 -13.15
N ARG A 349 -2.46 14.47 -12.11
CA ARG A 349 -1.59 13.29 -11.86
C ARG A 349 -2.22 12.23 -10.96
N ILE A 350 -3.16 12.62 -10.10
CA ILE A 350 -3.72 11.74 -9.06
C ILE A 350 -5.12 11.27 -9.44
N LEU A 351 -6.00 12.18 -9.88
CA LEU A 351 -7.41 11.89 -10.07
C LEU A 351 -7.67 10.80 -11.11
N PRO A 352 -7.04 10.80 -12.30
CA PRO A 352 -7.23 9.72 -13.27
C PRO A 352 -6.83 8.36 -12.71
N PHE A 353 -5.74 8.28 -11.94
CA PHE A 353 -5.28 7.02 -11.32
C PHE A 353 -6.26 6.56 -10.24
N ALA A 354 -6.74 7.48 -9.40
CA ALA A 354 -7.77 7.18 -8.41
C ALA A 354 -9.06 6.65 -9.08
N VAL A 355 -9.51 7.29 -10.17
CA VAL A 355 -10.68 6.85 -10.94
C VAL A 355 -10.44 5.49 -11.60
N PHE A 356 -9.25 5.26 -12.14
CA PHE A 356 -8.86 3.95 -12.70
C PHE A 356 -8.98 2.84 -11.64
N MET A 357 -8.44 3.04 -10.44
CA MET A 357 -8.51 2.09 -9.33
C MET A 357 -9.94 1.90 -8.82
N LEU A 358 -10.69 3.00 -8.61
CA LEU A 358 -12.08 2.95 -8.16
C LEU A 358 -12.99 2.24 -9.16
N SER A 359 -12.79 2.48 -10.46
CA SER A 359 -13.57 1.82 -11.51
C SER A 359 -13.31 0.30 -11.53
N ALA A 360 -12.07 -0.13 -11.28
CA ALA A 360 -11.72 -1.54 -11.18
C ALA A 360 -12.47 -2.19 -10.02
N LEU A 361 -12.39 -1.56 -8.85
CA LEU A 361 -13.03 -2.05 -7.63
C LEU A 361 -14.55 -2.09 -7.76
N ALA A 362 -15.16 -1.07 -8.38
CA ALA A 362 -16.60 -1.02 -8.61
C ALA A 362 -17.06 -2.14 -9.56
N VAL A 363 -16.36 -2.34 -10.69
CA VAL A 363 -16.70 -3.40 -11.64
C VAL A 363 -16.53 -4.79 -11.03
N SER A 364 -15.46 -5.04 -10.27
CA SER A 364 -15.28 -6.31 -9.54
C SER A 364 -16.33 -6.54 -8.45
N THR A 365 -16.90 -5.47 -7.89
CA THR A 365 -17.99 -5.57 -6.91
C THR A 365 -19.32 -5.93 -7.57
N LEU A 366 -19.57 -5.43 -8.79
CA LEU A 366 -20.88 -5.47 -9.43
C LEU A 366 -21.01 -6.55 -10.51
N SER A 367 -19.93 -7.24 -10.89
CA SER A 367 -19.92 -8.20 -12.00
C SER A 367 -19.14 -9.47 -11.69
N GLN A 368 -19.69 -10.62 -12.10
CA GLN A 368 -18.99 -11.91 -12.06
C GLN A 368 -17.91 -12.03 -13.14
N MET A 369 -18.00 -11.22 -14.20
CA MET A 369 -17.02 -11.17 -15.29
C MET A 369 -16.54 -9.73 -15.52
N PRO A 370 -15.71 -9.19 -14.61
CA PRO A 370 -15.21 -7.81 -14.69
C PRO A 370 -14.54 -7.46 -16.02
N GLY A 371 -13.91 -8.45 -16.66
CA GLY A 371 -13.23 -8.31 -17.95
C GLY A 371 -14.17 -7.84 -19.07
N MET A 372 -15.43 -8.27 -19.08
CA MET A 372 -16.40 -7.87 -20.12
C MET A 372 -16.72 -6.38 -20.06
N LEU A 373 -16.71 -5.80 -18.86
CA LEU A 373 -17.00 -4.38 -18.60
C LEU A 373 -15.79 -3.47 -18.76
N TYR A 374 -14.68 -3.98 -19.28
CA TYR A 374 -13.48 -3.18 -19.55
C TYR A 374 -13.75 -1.94 -20.43
N PRO A 375 -14.58 -2.00 -21.51
CA PRO A 375 -14.90 -0.83 -22.31
C PRO A 375 -15.54 0.32 -21.49
N ALA A 376 -16.40 -0.01 -20.52
CA ALA A 376 -16.99 1.00 -19.64
C ALA A 376 -15.91 1.69 -18.77
N ARG A 377 -14.92 0.92 -18.27
CA ARG A 377 -13.79 1.49 -17.52
C ARG A 377 -12.95 2.43 -18.39
N VAL A 378 -12.72 2.08 -19.64
CA VAL A 378 -12.00 2.91 -20.61
C VAL A 378 -12.75 4.21 -20.88
N LEU A 379 -14.07 4.17 -21.01
CA LEU A 379 -14.89 5.37 -21.21
C LEU A 379 -14.83 6.30 -19.99
N VAL A 380 -14.96 5.76 -18.77
CA VAL A 380 -14.88 6.55 -17.54
C VAL A 380 -13.49 7.18 -17.37
N LEU A 381 -12.42 6.41 -17.55
CA LEU A 381 -11.06 6.92 -17.47
C LEU A 381 -10.76 7.95 -18.57
N GLY A 382 -11.17 7.64 -19.80
CA GLY A 382 -11.02 8.52 -20.96
C GLY A 382 -11.72 9.86 -20.75
N ALA A 383 -12.95 9.87 -20.21
CA ALA A 383 -13.66 11.09 -19.89
C ALA A 383 -12.88 12.00 -18.91
N VAL A 384 -12.27 11.42 -17.87
CA VAL A 384 -11.45 12.18 -16.92
C VAL A 384 -10.16 12.68 -17.57
N VAL A 385 -9.48 11.84 -18.36
CA VAL A 385 -8.26 12.22 -19.08
C VAL A 385 -8.52 13.36 -20.08
N LEU A 386 -9.65 13.34 -20.77
CA LEU A 386 -10.03 14.38 -21.73
C LEU A 386 -10.15 15.76 -21.09
N VAL A 387 -10.64 15.85 -19.85
CA VAL A 387 -10.72 17.13 -19.10
C VAL A 387 -9.33 17.74 -18.88
N PHE A 388 -8.31 16.91 -18.67
CA PHE A 388 -6.94 17.34 -18.40
C PHE A 388 -6.04 17.35 -19.64
N LEU A 389 -6.58 17.09 -20.83
CA LEU A 389 -5.82 17.08 -22.09
C LEU A 389 -4.97 18.34 -22.32
N PRO A 390 -5.42 19.57 -21.97
CA PRO A 390 -4.58 20.77 -22.10
C PRO A 390 -3.31 20.75 -21.24
N ILE A 391 -3.31 20.01 -20.13
CA ILE A 391 -2.14 19.83 -19.26
C ILE A 391 -1.22 18.78 -19.87
N TYR A 392 -1.77 17.66 -20.32
CA TYR A 392 -0.99 16.57 -20.93
C TYR A 392 -0.37 16.96 -22.27
N ALA A 393 -1.02 17.83 -23.04
CA ALA A 393 -0.48 18.36 -24.29
C ALA A 393 0.80 19.19 -24.10
N ARG A 394 1.03 19.73 -22.89
CA ARG A 394 2.25 20.49 -22.55
C ARG A 394 3.42 19.62 -22.10
N LEU A 395 3.22 18.31 -21.96
CA LEU A 395 4.32 17.40 -21.71
C LEU A 395 5.27 17.42 -22.91
N SER A 396 6.56 17.21 -22.65
CA SER A 396 7.60 17.21 -23.68
C SER A 396 7.55 15.90 -24.47
N TRP A 397 6.56 15.75 -25.35
CA TRP A 397 6.41 14.60 -26.23
C TRP A 397 7.48 14.59 -27.32
N ALA A 398 8.25 13.51 -27.40
CA ALA A 398 9.14 13.22 -28.52
C ALA A 398 9.39 11.71 -28.57
N LEU A 399 9.63 11.19 -29.78
CA LEU A 399 10.11 9.83 -29.94
C LEU A 399 11.56 9.75 -29.46
N ASP A 400 11.84 8.76 -28.62
CA ASP A 400 13.18 8.50 -28.12
C ASP A 400 13.55 7.03 -28.33
N PRO A 401 14.63 6.72 -29.08
CA PRO A 401 15.02 5.35 -29.37
C PRO A 401 15.34 4.52 -28.11
N ILE A 402 15.89 5.14 -27.07
CA ILE A 402 16.23 4.44 -25.83
C ILE A 402 14.96 4.08 -25.05
N ALA A 403 13.99 4.99 -24.98
CA ALA A 403 12.68 4.73 -24.40
C ALA A 403 11.94 3.60 -25.14
N ILE A 404 11.95 3.64 -26.48
CA ILE A 404 11.33 2.59 -27.31
C ILE A 404 12.03 1.25 -27.09
N ALA A 405 13.37 1.21 -27.12
CA ALA A 405 14.13 -0.01 -26.89
C ALA A 405 13.94 -0.58 -25.47
N ALA A 406 13.89 0.28 -24.45
CA ALA A 406 13.61 -0.12 -23.07
C ALA A 406 12.20 -0.71 -22.94
N GLY A 407 11.20 -0.06 -23.53
CA GLY A 407 9.83 -0.56 -23.60
C GLY A 407 9.75 -1.91 -24.31
N ALA A 408 10.45 -2.05 -25.44
CA ALA A 408 10.50 -3.31 -26.18
C ALA A 408 11.17 -4.44 -25.38
N ALA A 409 12.24 -4.14 -24.63
CA ALA A 409 12.88 -5.11 -23.75
C ALA A 409 11.94 -5.57 -22.62
N ILE A 410 11.19 -4.64 -22.01
CA ILE A 410 10.19 -4.98 -20.99
C ILE A 410 9.04 -5.80 -21.59
N GLY A 411 8.51 -5.41 -22.75
CA GLY A 411 7.47 -6.17 -23.44
C GLY A 411 7.93 -7.58 -23.81
N ALA A 412 9.15 -7.73 -24.31
CA ALA A 412 9.75 -9.03 -24.59
C ALA A 412 9.93 -9.87 -23.32
N MET A 413 10.45 -9.28 -22.24
CA MET A 413 10.59 -9.95 -20.94
C MET A 413 9.24 -10.48 -20.45
N TRP A 414 8.17 -9.70 -20.58
CA TRP A 414 6.82 -10.08 -20.18
C TRP A 414 6.28 -11.26 -20.98
N ILE A 415 6.58 -11.34 -22.28
CA ILE A 415 6.15 -12.45 -23.15
C ILE A 415 6.99 -13.71 -22.89
N LEU A 416 8.30 -13.54 -22.70
CA LEU A 416 9.25 -14.66 -22.59
C LEU A 416 9.16 -15.39 -21.24
N ILE A 417 8.77 -14.70 -20.18
CA ILE A 417 8.52 -15.32 -18.88
C ILE A 417 7.08 -15.85 -18.90
N PRO A 418 6.89 -17.19 -18.94
CA PRO A 418 5.57 -17.79 -19.12
C PRO A 418 4.70 -17.57 -17.88
N VAL A 419 3.41 -17.34 -18.13
CA VAL A 419 2.37 -17.30 -17.11
C VAL A 419 1.59 -18.62 -17.20
N PRO A 420 1.33 -19.30 -16.08
CA PRO A 420 0.42 -20.45 -16.09
C PRO A 420 -0.91 -20.05 -16.73
N GLU A 421 -1.45 -20.90 -17.60
CA GLU A 421 -2.80 -20.68 -18.11
C GLU A 421 -3.75 -20.60 -16.91
N ALA A 422 -4.49 -19.50 -16.79
CA ALA A 422 -5.40 -19.36 -15.68
C ALA A 422 -6.60 -20.29 -15.91
N GLU A 423 -7.07 -20.92 -14.84
CA GLU A 423 -8.32 -21.68 -14.84
C GLU A 423 -9.49 -20.68 -14.96
N GLY A 424 -9.83 -20.27 -16.18
CA GLY A 424 -10.89 -19.30 -16.43
C GLY A 424 -11.16 -19.10 -17.92
N GLY A 425 -12.42 -18.82 -18.27
CA GLY A 425 -12.80 -18.48 -19.64
C GLY A 425 -12.21 -17.14 -20.09
N ALA A 426 -12.30 -16.84 -21.39
CA ALA A 426 -11.80 -15.59 -21.95
C ALA A 426 -12.43 -14.37 -21.23
N PRO A 427 -11.66 -13.29 -20.99
CA PRO A 427 -12.12 -12.13 -20.22
C PRO A 427 -13.28 -11.36 -20.88
N TYR A 428 -13.48 -11.54 -22.19
CA TYR A 428 -14.63 -11.01 -22.93
C TYR A 428 -15.87 -11.91 -22.87
N GLY A 429 -15.81 -13.04 -22.16
CA GLY A 429 -16.93 -13.96 -21.95
C GLY A 429 -17.52 -14.45 -23.26
N THR A 430 -18.81 -14.19 -23.45
CA THR A 430 -19.60 -14.63 -24.62
C THR A 430 -19.68 -13.58 -25.74
N LEU A 431 -18.95 -12.46 -25.63
CA LEU A 431 -18.96 -11.42 -26.66
C LEU A 431 -18.48 -11.97 -28.01
N ALA A 432 -19.20 -11.62 -29.08
CA ALA A 432 -18.89 -12.06 -30.44
C ALA A 432 -19.10 -10.94 -31.46
N GLY A 433 -18.61 -11.15 -32.69
CA GLY A 433 -18.81 -10.24 -33.82
C GLY A 433 -18.27 -8.82 -33.57
N GLY A 434 -19.02 -7.80 -34.01
CA GLY A 434 -18.59 -6.40 -33.88
C GLY A 434 -18.40 -5.92 -32.45
N VAL A 435 -19.13 -6.49 -31.48
CA VAL A 435 -19.01 -6.12 -30.06
C VAL A 435 -17.69 -6.64 -29.48
N LEU A 436 -17.26 -7.85 -29.88
CA LEU A 436 -15.94 -8.37 -29.51
C LEU A 436 -14.82 -7.52 -30.12
N ALA A 437 -14.95 -7.10 -31.38
CA ALA A 437 -13.99 -6.20 -32.01
C ALA A 437 -13.89 -4.87 -31.24
N LEU A 438 -15.03 -4.28 -30.85
CA LEU A 438 -15.05 -3.07 -30.01
C LEU A 438 -14.40 -3.30 -28.65
N TRP A 439 -14.61 -4.47 -28.04
CA TRP A 439 -13.96 -4.84 -26.79
C TRP A 439 -12.43 -4.87 -26.94
N PHE A 440 -11.90 -5.48 -28.00
CA PHE A 440 -10.46 -5.49 -28.27
C PHE A 440 -9.89 -4.10 -28.54
N VAL A 441 -10.61 -3.26 -29.29
CA VAL A 441 -10.22 -1.86 -29.51
C VAL A 441 -10.16 -1.11 -28.19
N ALA A 442 -11.19 -1.23 -27.34
CA ALA A 442 -11.20 -0.62 -26.03
C ALA A 442 -10.08 -1.16 -25.13
N ARG A 443 -9.84 -2.48 -25.15
CA ARG A 443 -8.73 -3.12 -24.41
C ARG A 443 -7.38 -2.57 -24.86
N GLY A 444 -7.14 -2.46 -26.16
CA GLY A 444 -5.94 -1.88 -26.73
C GLY A 444 -5.75 -0.42 -26.32
N VAL A 445 -6.78 0.43 -26.48
CA VAL A 445 -6.72 1.85 -26.09
C VAL A 445 -6.45 2.01 -24.59
N GLY A 446 -7.14 1.23 -23.75
CA GLY A 446 -6.93 1.23 -22.31
C GLY A 446 -5.49 0.86 -21.94
N THR A 447 -5.04 -0.32 -22.39
CA THR A 447 -3.74 -0.89 -22.03
C THR A 447 -2.56 -0.14 -22.66
N ILE A 448 -2.65 0.32 -23.90
CA ILE A 448 -1.52 0.93 -24.64
C ILE A 448 -1.43 2.43 -24.39
N VAL A 449 -2.57 3.13 -24.21
CA VAL A 449 -2.59 4.59 -24.17
C VAL A 449 -2.94 5.11 -22.77
N LEU A 450 -4.10 4.74 -22.24
CA LEU A 450 -4.59 5.35 -21.00
C LEU A 450 -3.82 4.89 -19.77
N VAL A 451 -3.56 3.59 -19.62
CA VAL A 451 -2.86 3.02 -18.47
C VAL A 451 -1.43 3.59 -18.35
N PRO A 452 -0.57 3.56 -19.39
CA PRO A 452 0.77 4.15 -19.33
C PRO A 452 0.74 5.64 -18.99
N LEU A 453 -0.19 6.41 -19.56
CA LEU A 453 -0.32 7.83 -19.25
C LEU A 453 -0.58 8.04 -17.76
N VAL A 454 -1.56 7.33 -17.22
CA VAL A 454 -2.07 7.55 -15.87
C VAL A 454 -1.13 7.00 -14.80
N GLU A 455 -0.57 5.81 -15.03
CA GLU A 455 0.35 5.19 -14.08
C GLU A 455 1.69 5.92 -14.01
N GLU A 456 2.28 6.31 -15.14
CA GLU A 456 3.56 7.02 -15.10
C GLU A 456 3.42 8.43 -14.49
N LEU A 457 2.32 9.14 -14.76
CA LEU A 457 2.04 10.43 -14.12
C LEU A 457 1.87 10.30 -12.60
N PHE A 458 1.22 9.24 -12.13
CA PHE A 458 1.04 9.02 -10.69
C PHE A 458 2.33 8.53 -10.01
N PHE A 459 2.96 7.47 -10.52
CA PHE A 459 4.11 6.84 -9.86
C PHE A 459 5.41 7.59 -10.09
N ARG A 460 5.74 7.98 -11.32
CA ARG A 460 7.08 8.51 -11.68
C ARG A 460 7.14 10.02 -11.63
N ASP A 461 6.05 10.71 -11.98
CA ASP A 461 6.01 12.16 -11.84
C ASP A 461 5.58 12.58 -10.42
N TYR A 462 4.39 12.18 -9.96
CA TYR A 462 3.90 12.63 -8.65
C TYR A 462 4.60 11.94 -7.46
N LEU A 463 4.51 10.62 -7.34
CA LEU A 463 4.94 9.93 -6.12
C LEU A 463 6.47 9.91 -5.97
N GLU A 464 7.20 9.61 -7.04
CA GLU A 464 8.67 9.59 -7.00
C GLU A 464 9.23 10.98 -6.69
N SER A 465 8.66 12.06 -7.25
CA SER A 465 9.10 13.42 -6.92
C SER A 465 8.83 13.80 -5.46
N ARG A 466 7.72 13.35 -4.87
CA ARG A 466 7.38 13.58 -3.46
C ARG A 466 8.26 12.77 -2.50
N LEU A 467 8.66 11.58 -2.89
CA LEU A 467 9.56 10.71 -2.10
C LEU A 467 11.03 11.12 -2.21
N ARG A 468 11.39 11.94 -3.20
CA ARG A 468 12.72 12.55 -3.30
C ARG A 468 12.87 13.68 -2.28
N LEU A 469 13.19 13.29 -1.04
CA LEU A 469 13.36 14.23 0.08
C LEU A 469 14.56 15.18 -0.07
N ASP A 470 15.50 14.88 -0.97
CA ASP A 470 16.67 15.71 -1.25
C ASP A 470 17.18 15.54 -2.69
N ARG A 471 18.14 16.39 -3.09
CA ARG A 471 18.87 16.27 -4.36
C ARG A 471 19.94 15.17 -4.26
N GLY A 472 20.16 14.46 -5.37
CA GLY A 472 21.23 13.45 -5.48
C GLY A 472 20.76 12.07 -5.96
N THR A 473 21.71 11.27 -6.46
CA THR A 473 21.44 9.99 -7.11
C THR A 473 20.81 8.97 -6.17
N VAL A 474 21.24 8.92 -4.90
CA VAL A 474 20.73 7.91 -3.94
C VAL A 474 19.29 8.16 -3.55
N TRP A 475 18.88 9.42 -3.34
CA TRP A 475 17.48 9.77 -3.10
C TRP A 475 16.60 9.42 -4.30
N ALA A 476 17.13 9.58 -5.51
CA ALA A 476 16.42 9.19 -6.71
C ALA A 476 16.32 7.66 -6.85
N ILE A 477 17.36 6.89 -6.49
CA ILE A 477 17.31 5.43 -6.45
C ILE A 477 16.31 4.95 -5.38
N PHE A 478 16.36 5.53 -4.18
CA PHE A 478 15.47 5.16 -3.09
C PHE A 478 14.00 5.45 -3.41
N ALA A 479 13.72 6.64 -3.96
CA ALA A 479 12.38 6.98 -4.44
C ALA A 479 11.92 6.01 -5.54
N ALA A 480 12.77 5.72 -6.53
CA ALA A 480 12.47 4.76 -7.59
C ALA A 480 12.22 3.33 -7.05
N LEU A 481 12.98 2.87 -6.04
CA LEU A 481 12.79 1.57 -5.41
C LEU A 481 11.44 1.50 -4.69
N ILE A 482 11.07 2.54 -3.95
CA ILE A 482 9.77 2.59 -3.26
C ILE A 482 8.63 2.64 -4.27
N THR A 483 8.71 3.53 -5.26
CA THR A 483 7.64 3.65 -6.27
C THR A 483 7.52 2.41 -7.14
N ALA A 484 8.63 1.77 -7.52
CA ALA A 484 8.62 0.49 -8.22
C ALA A 484 8.02 -0.63 -7.36
N THR A 485 8.30 -0.67 -6.05
CA THR A 485 7.68 -1.65 -5.14
C THR A 485 6.16 -1.43 -5.04
N LEU A 486 5.73 -0.18 -4.89
CA LEU A 486 4.30 0.15 -4.82
C LEU A 486 3.57 -0.13 -6.14
N PHE A 487 4.23 0.14 -7.27
CA PHE A 487 3.74 -0.20 -8.59
C PHE A 487 3.61 -1.73 -8.75
N ALA A 488 4.65 -2.48 -8.37
CA ALA A 488 4.68 -3.93 -8.40
C ALA A 488 3.58 -4.58 -7.56
N ALA A 489 3.25 -4.01 -6.40
CA ALA A 489 2.21 -4.53 -5.53
C ALA A 489 0.80 -4.47 -6.13
N LEU A 490 0.59 -3.71 -7.21
CA LEU A 490 -0.68 -3.63 -7.94
C LEU A 490 -0.80 -4.64 -9.09
N HIS A 491 0.26 -5.40 -9.34
CA HIS A 491 0.34 -6.33 -10.47
C HIS A 491 0.45 -7.76 -9.96
N ASP A 492 -0.24 -8.69 -10.63
CA ASP A 492 -0.12 -10.13 -10.34
C ASP A 492 1.34 -10.60 -10.54
N ARG A 493 1.98 -10.09 -11.59
CA ARG A 493 3.39 -10.30 -11.94
C ARG A 493 4.30 -9.28 -11.27
N TRP A 494 4.31 -9.32 -9.93
CA TRP A 494 4.97 -8.30 -9.11
C TRP A 494 6.47 -8.16 -9.41
N ALA A 495 7.18 -9.24 -9.71
CA ALA A 495 8.62 -9.19 -9.97
C ALA A 495 8.94 -8.47 -11.29
N GLU A 496 8.20 -8.80 -12.36
CA GLU A 496 8.32 -8.19 -13.67
C GLU A 496 7.88 -6.73 -13.62
N ALA A 497 6.79 -6.43 -12.91
CA ALA A 497 6.32 -5.07 -12.67
C ALA A 497 7.34 -4.23 -11.90
N PHE A 498 8.04 -4.82 -10.93
CA PHE A 498 9.11 -4.15 -10.19
C PHE A 498 10.27 -3.75 -11.11
N VAL A 499 10.73 -4.68 -11.95
CA VAL A 499 11.80 -4.42 -12.93
C VAL A 499 11.36 -3.37 -13.94
N ALA A 500 10.17 -3.51 -14.52
CA ALA A 500 9.59 -2.53 -15.44
C ALA A 500 9.55 -1.14 -14.80
N GLY A 501 9.13 -1.08 -13.53
CA GLY A 501 9.03 0.17 -12.81
C GLY A 501 10.36 0.88 -12.59
N LEU A 502 11.43 0.13 -12.30
CA LEU A 502 12.79 0.68 -12.21
C LEU A 502 13.31 1.17 -13.56
N VAL A 503 13.04 0.44 -14.63
CA VAL A 503 13.43 0.82 -15.99
C VAL A 503 12.72 2.10 -16.42
N PHE A 504 11.41 2.21 -16.19
CA PHE A 504 10.65 3.42 -16.52
C PHE A 504 11.13 4.63 -15.70
N SER A 505 11.43 4.47 -14.41
CA SER A 505 12.06 5.52 -13.60
C SER A 505 13.44 5.93 -14.16
N ALA A 506 14.26 4.98 -14.61
CA ALA A 506 15.56 5.28 -15.22
C ALA A 506 15.40 6.04 -16.55
N VAL A 507 14.46 5.63 -17.41
CA VAL A 507 14.15 6.27 -18.69
C VAL A 507 13.65 7.71 -18.48
N ALA A 508 12.68 7.93 -17.60
CA ALA A 508 12.16 9.27 -17.27
C ALA A 508 13.29 10.19 -16.78
N ARG A 509 14.16 9.67 -15.92
CA ARG A 509 15.23 10.45 -15.30
C ARG A 509 16.37 10.80 -16.25
N ARG A 510 16.66 9.96 -17.25
CA ARG A 510 17.76 10.18 -18.19
C ARG A 510 17.69 11.55 -18.87
N ARG A 511 16.49 12.02 -19.22
CA ARG A 511 16.26 13.35 -19.83
C ARG A 511 15.38 14.28 -19.00
N GLN A 512 14.95 13.85 -17.80
CA GLN A 512 13.95 14.55 -16.99
C GLN A 512 12.64 14.79 -17.76
N ARG A 513 12.18 13.77 -18.50
CA ARG A 513 10.97 13.82 -19.34
C ARG A 513 10.07 12.64 -19.03
N ILE A 514 8.93 12.90 -18.40
CA ILE A 514 7.95 11.85 -18.08
C ILE A 514 7.37 11.19 -19.34
N ALA A 515 7.26 11.94 -20.43
CA ALA A 515 6.79 11.43 -21.71
C ALA A 515 7.65 10.26 -22.24
N ASP A 516 8.95 10.20 -21.90
CA ASP A 516 9.82 9.10 -22.30
C ASP A 516 9.44 7.80 -21.56
N ALA A 517 9.06 7.87 -20.28
CA ALA A 517 8.55 6.72 -19.53
C ALA A 517 7.15 6.29 -20.02
N ILE A 518 6.26 7.25 -20.27
CA ILE A 518 4.93 6.97 -20.87
C ILE A 518 5.11 6.24 -22.20
N LEU A 519 6.01 6.71 -23.06
CA LEU A 519 6.33 6.06 -24.34
C LEU A 519 6.89 4.64 -24.14
N SER A 520 7.87 4.48 -23.25
CA SER A 520 8.47 3.16 -22.95
C SER A 520 7.42 2.17 -22.45
N HIS A 521 6.55 2.60 -21.55
CA HIS A 521 5.48 1.76 -21.01
C HIS A 521 4.42 1.46 -22.08
N ALA A 522 4.01 2.44 -22.89
CA ALA A 522 3.11 2.23 -24.02
C ALA A 522 3.65 1.22 -25.04
N VAL A 523 4.96 1.27 -25.35
CA VAL A 523 5.61 0.31 -26.25
C VAL A 523 5.60 -1.10 -25.64
N ALA A 524 5.92 -1.24 -24.34
CA ALA A 524 5.85 -2.52 -23.65
C ALA A 524 4.45 -3.12 -23.75
N ASN A 525 3.43 -2.32 -23.40
CA ASN A 525 2.03 -2.74 -23.42
C ASN A 525 1.52 -3.04 -24.83
N ALA A 526 1.98 -2.31 -25.85
CA ALA A 526 1.65 -2.60 -27.25
C ALA A 526 2.16 -3.97 -27.70
N ILE A 527 3.40 -4.32 -27.31
CA ILE A 527 4.00 -5.62 -27.63
C ILE A 527 3.26 -6.75 -26.92
N VAL A 528 2.98 -6.58 -25.62
CA VAL A 528 2.24 -7.59 -24.83
C VAL A 528 0.82 -7.74 -25.35
N PHE A 529 0.13 -6.64 -25.68
CA PHE A 529 -1.20 -6.68 -26.27
C PHE A 529 -1.24 -7.35 -27.64
N ALA A 530 -0.28 -7.04 -28.52
CA ALA A 530 -0.19 -7.70 -29.82
C ALA A 530 0.05 -9.22 -29.67
N ALA A 531 0.96 -9.62 -28.78
CA ALA A 531 1.21 -11.03 -28.50
C ALA A 531 -0.04 -11.74 -27.93
N ALA A 532 -0.77 -11.09 -27.04
CA ALA A 532 -2.00 -11.62 -26.44
C ALA A 532 -3.11 -11.81 -27.50
N ALA A 533 -3.30 -10.78 -28.34
CA ALA A 533 -4.32 -10.79 -29.38
C ALA A 533 -4.04 -11.82 -30.48
N ILE A 534 -2.77 -12.02 -30.84
CA ILE A 534 -2.36 -13.01 -31.86
C ILE A 534 -2.34 -14.42 -31.29
N GLY A 535 -1.76 -14.61 -30.10
CA GLY A 535 -1.59 -15.91 -29.46
C GLY A 535 -2.83 -16.43 -28.75
N GLY A 536 -3.88 -15.63 -28.60
CA GLY A 536 -5.10 -15.97 -27.87
C GLY A 536 -4.95 -16.03 -26.34
N ASN A 537 -3.72 -15.93 -25.82
CA ASN A 537 -3.44 -15.89 -24.39
C ASN A 537 -3.69 -14.49 -23.83
N LEU A 538 -4.94 -14.18 -23.52
CA LEU A 538 -5.34 -12.88 -22.97
C LEU A 538 -4.99 -12.70 -21.49
N HIS A 539 -4.46 -13.72 -20.81
CA HIS A 539 -4.05 -13.61 -19.41
C HIS A 539 -2.79 -12.74 -19.22
N ILE A 540 -2.06 -12.45 -20.30
CA ILE A 540 -0.86 -11.61 -20.22
C ILE A 540 -1.16 -10.10 -20.22
N ILE A 541 -2.40 -9.67 -20.51
CA ILE A 541 -2.82 -8.25 -20.59
C ILE A 541 -3.90 -7.84 -19.62
#